data_AF-A0A967YDX4-F1
#
_entry.id   AF-A0A967YDX4-F1
#
_cell.length_a   1.000
_cell.length_b   1.000
_cell.length_c   1.000
_cell.angle_alpha   90.00
_cell.angle_beta   90.00
_cell.angle_gamma   90.00
#
_symmetry.space_group_name_H-M   'P 1'
#
loop_
_entity.id
_entity.type
_entity.pdbx_description
1 polymer ?
#
loop_
_entity_poly.entity_id
_entity_poly.type
_entity_poly.pdbx_seq_one_letter_code
_entity_poly.pdbx_strand_id
1 'polypeptide(L)' 'MPAYMIARVNVTDWDQYSEYMKVTPGIIAKYDGRFIVRGGEMVTLEGPEE' A
#
# COMPACT_ATOMS: atom_id res chain seq x y z
N MET A 1 12.91 7.61 -16.20
CA MET A 1 12.01 6.44 -16.19
C MET A 1 11.43 6.32 -14.78
N PRO A 2 10.14 5.98 -14.59
CA PRO A 2 9.56 5.78 -13.26
C PRO A 2 10.02 4.47 -12.63
N ALA A 3 10.04 4.43 -11.30
CA ALA A 3 10.17 3.20 -10.52
C ALA A 3 8.82 2.89 -9.86
N TYR A 4 8.47 1.61 -9.77
CA TYR A 4 7.24 1.14 -9.12
C TYR A 4 7.58 0.38 -7.84
N MET A 5 6.97 0.80 -6.74
CA MET A 5 7.04 0.09 -5.45
C MET A 5 5.71 -0.63 -5.23
N ILE A 6 5.76 -1.96 -5.12
CA ILE A 6 4.60 -2.82 -4.91
C ILE A 6 4.78 -3.55 -3.58
N ALA A 7 3.80 -3.43 -2.70
CA ALA A 7 3.80 -4.09 -1.41
C ALA A 7 2.52 -4.92 -1.27
N ARG A 8 2.68 -6.22 -0.98
CA ARG A 8 1.61 -7.08 -0.47
C ARG A 8 1.70 -7.08 1.05
N VAL A 9 0.60 -6.75 1.71
CA VAL A 9 0.60 -6.50 3.14
C VAL A 9 -0.54 -7.28 3.78
N ASN A 10 -0.20 -8.19 4.69
CA ASN A 10 -1.15 -8.75 5.63
C ASN A 10 -1.17 -7.84 6.87
N VAL A 11 -2.28 -7.15 7.11
CA VAL A 11 -2.43 -6.25 8.26
C VAL A 11 -2.80 -7.08 9.49
N THR A 12 -1.87 -7.19 10.45
CA THR A 12 -2.10 -7.95 11.69
C THR A 12 -2.64 -7.11 12.84
N ASP A 13 -2.52 -5.78 12.75
CA ASP A 13 -3.03 -4.80 13.72
C ASP A 13 -3.55 -3.57 12.96
N TRP A 14 -4.87 -3.40 12.95
CA TRP A 14 -5.53 -2.33 12.21
C TRP A 14 -5.40 -0.96 12.87
N ASP A 15 -5.31 -0.90 14.19
CA ASP A 15 -5.17 0.37 14.92
C ASP A 15 -3.77 0.95 14.65
N GLN A 16 -2.74 0.12 14.76
CA GLN A 16 -1.38 0.53 14.43
C GLN A 16 -1.24 0.87 12.93
N TYR A 17 -1.85 0.08 12.05
CA TYR A 17 -1.80 0.34 10.62
C TYR A 17 -2.49 1.66 10.25
N SER A 18 -3.58 2.02 10.93
CA SER A 18 -4.26 3.31 10.76
C SER A 18 -3.33 4.48 11.08
N GLU A 19 -2.57 4.42 12.18
CA GLU A 19 -1.58 5.46 12.50
C GLU A 19 -0.47 5.56 11.45
N TYR A 20 0.03 4.42 10.97
CA TYR A 20 0.98 4.40 9.85
C TYR A 20 0.39 5.08 8.60
N MET A 21 -0.87 4.79 8.27
CA MET A 21 -1.54 5.31 7.08
C MET A 21 -1.65 6.84 7.07
N LYS A 22 -1.71 7.49 8.25
CA LYS A 22 -1.78 8.95 8.37
C LYS A 22 -0.48 9.63 7.94
N VAL A 23 0.68 9.02 8.22
CA VAL A 23 1.99 9.63 7.95
C VAL A 23 2.60 9.25 6.61
N THR A 24 2.24 8.09 6.04
CA THR A 24 2.81 7.60 4.77
C THR A 24 2.67 8.59 3.60
N PRO A 25 1.50 9.24 3.37
CA PRO A 25 1.31 10.12 2.21
C PRO A 25 2.30 11.28 2.16
N GLY A 26 2.65 11.85 3.33
CA GLY A 26 3.61 12.95 3.42
C GLY A 26 5.02 12.54 2.99
N ILE A 27 5.45 11.33 3.37
CA ILE A 27 6.75 10.77 2.95
C ILE A 27 6.76 10.52 1.45
N ILE A 28 5.71 9.93 0.91
CA ILE A 28 5.61 9.63 -0.53
C ILE A 28 5.68 10.92 -1.36
N ALA A 29 4.90 11.94 -0.97
CA ALA A 29 4.91 13.23 -1.66
C ALA A 29 6.26 13.95 -1.56
N LYS A 30 6.97 13.82 -0.43
CA LYS A 30 8.31 14.42 -0.23
C LYS A 30 9.35 13.95 -1.27
N TYR A 31 9.19 12.73 -1.80
CA TYR A 31 10.08 12.15 -2.79
C TYR A 31 9.43 12.06 -4.19
N ASP A 32 8.49 12.98 -4.49
CA ASP A 32 7.75 13.06 -5.76
C ASP A 32 7.00 11.78 -6.14
N GLY A 33 6.71 10.94 -5.14
CA GLY A 33 5.94 9.73 -5.28
C GLY A 33 4.44 10.02 -5.31
N ARG A 34 3.67 9.06 -5.82
CA ARG A 34 2.22 9.08 -5.78
C ARG A 34 1.67 7.66 -5.62
N PHE A 35 0.54 7.54 -4.92
CA PHE A 35 -0.20 6.29 -4.91
C PHE A 35 -0.89 6.08 -6.26
N ILE A 36 -0.78 4.87 -6.81
CA ILE A 36 -1.59 4.41 -7.95
C ILE A 36 -2.82 3.67 -7.42
N VAL A 37 -2.61 2.81 -6.41
CA VAL A 37 -3.65 2.07 -5.67
C VAL A 37 -3.17 1.86 -4.23
N ARG A 38 -4.10 1.79 -3.27
CA ARG A 38 -3.81 1.46 -1.86
C ARG A 38 -5.02 0.76 -1.24
N GLY A 39 -4.95 -0.56 -1.05
CA GLY A 39 -5.98 -1.33 -0.34
C GLY A 39 -7.37 -1.36 -1.01
N GLY A 40 -7.42 -1.40 -2.35
CA GLY A 40 -8.67 -1.57 -3.09
C GLY A 40 -9.15 -3.01 -3.14
N GLU A 41 -10.23 -3.27 -3.88
CA GLU A 41 -10.71 -4.62 -4.16
C GLU A 41 -9.59 -5.46 -4.78
N MET A 42 -9.42 -6.68 -4.27
CA MET A 42 -8.43 -7.64 -4.76
C MET A 42 -9.15 -8.85 -5.32
N VAL A 43 -8.73 -9.30 -6.49
CA VAL A 43 -9.22 -10.52 -7.15
C VAL A 43 -8.04 -11.42 -7.41
N THR A 44 -8.02 -12.60 -6.79
CA THR A 44 -7.00 -13.62 -7.03
C THR A 44 -7.25 -14.28 -8.37
N LEU A 45 -6.35 -14.09 -9.34
CA LEU A 45 -6.47 -14.70 -10.67
C LEU A 45 -5.92 -16.13 -10.70
N GLU A 46 -4.78 -16.35 -10.03
CA GLU A 46 -4.07 -17.63 -9.99
C GLU A 46 -3.35 -17.80 -8.63
N GLY A 47 -3.17 -19.04 -8.18
CA GLY A 47 -2.52 -19.36 -6.91
C GLY A 47 -3.47 -19.50 -5.72
N PRO A 48 -2.95 -19.64 -4.49
CA PRO A 48 -3.74 -19.58 -3.27
C PRO A 48 -4.47 -18.24 -3.15
N GLU A 49 -5.64 -18.25 -2.53
CA GLU A 49 -6.38 -17.02 -2.23
C GLU A 49 -5.54 -16.08 -1.37
N GLU A 50 -5.36 -14.84 -1.85
CA GLU A 50 -4.72 -13.74 -1.13
C GLU A 50 -5.66 -13.09 -0.11
#